data_AF-A0AAV5WAW2-F1
#
_entry.id   AF-A0AAV5WAW2-F1
#
_cell.length_a   1.000
_cell.length_b   1.000
_cell.length_c   1.000
_cell.angle_alpha   90.00
_cell.angle_beta   90.00
_cell.angle_gamma   90.00
#
_symmetry.space_group_name_H-M   'P 1'
#
loop_
_entity.id
_entity.type
_entity.pdbx_description
1 polymer ?
#
loop_
_entity_poly.entity_id
_entity_poly.type
_entity_poly.pdbx_seq_one_letter_code
_entity_poly.pdbx_strand_id
1 'polypeptide(L)'
;LQIGTICHELSHTFGFFHVQSRFDRDTYVDIDFNNILSGDKHNFDLEPAEKTTLRDIPYEFGSNMHYYHKDFARDESKPAIYAKPAYKVYQEGMMGRLPTFYDILGVNKHFNCAANCKTSISCSNGGIQDVNNCSKCLCPLGWAGDKCTQIPRESNTRLSTTSSRYFIHNINSSSSSSSIIVT
;
A
#
# COMPACT_ATOMS: atom_id res chain seq x y z
N LEU A 1 11.05 -16.46 10.26
CA LEU A 1 10.23 -15.27 9.96
C LEU A 1 10.37 -14.93 8.49
N GLN A 2 9.28 -14.52 7.84
CA GLN A 2 9.32 -13.98 6.48
C GLN A 2 9.69 -12.48 6.52
N ILE A 3 10.39 -11.97 5.49
CA ILE A 3 10.84 -10.56 5.42
C ILE A 3 9.67 -9.59 5.59
N GLY A 4 8.53 -9.86 4.94
CA GLY A 4 7.33 -9.04 5.06
C GLY A 4 6.83 -8.87 6.49
N THR A 5 6.77 -9.96 7.26
CA THR A 5 6.39 -9.91 8.68
C THR A 5 7.38 -9.09 9.50
N ILE A 6 8.69 -9.23 9.24
CA ILE A 6 9.70 -8.43 9.94
C ILE A 6 9.49 -6.94 9.66
N CYS A 7 9.23 -6.56 8.40
CA CYS A 7 8.96 -5.18 8.03
C CYS A 7 7.66 -4.64 8.64
N HIS A 8 6.60 -5.45 8.74
CA HIS A 8 5.34 -5.09 9.38
C HIS A 8 5.55 -4.72 10.86
N GLU A 9 6.18 -5.61 11.62
CA GLU A 9 6.44 -5.38 13.06
C GLU A 9 7.43 -4.24 13.29
N LEU A 10 8.41 -4.08 12.41
CA LEU A 10 9.32 -2.93 12.45
C LEU A 10 8.57 -1.61 12.20
N SER A 11 7.58 -1.60 11.31
CA SER A 11 6.78 -0.41 11.03
C SER A 11 5.92 -0.02 12.24
N HIS A 12 5.35 -1.00 12.96
CA HIS A 12 4.73 -0.74 14.26
C HIS A 12 5.71 -0.12 15.27
N THR A 13 6.96 -0.60 15.30
CA THR A 13 8.01 -0.04 16.16
C THR A 13 8.31 1.43 15.82
N PHE A 14 8.17 1.82 14.54
CA PHE A 14 8.27 3.21 14.08
C PHE A 14 7.02 4.05 14.34
N GLY A 15 5.97 3.50 14.97
CA GLY A 15 4.74 4.20 15.29
C GLY A 15 3.69 4.20 14.16
N PHE A 16 3.81 3.32 13.18
CA PHE A 16 2.78 3.15 12.15
C PHE A 16 1.69 2.20 12.64
N PHE A 17 0.44 2.65 12.55
CA PHE A 17 -0.74 1.83 12.79
C PHE A 17 -1.19 1.14 11.52
N HIS A 18 -2.10 0.18 11.64
CA HIS A 18 -2.67 -0.48 10.48
C HIS A 18 -3.47 0.49 9.60
N VAL A 19 -3.40 0.30 8.28
CA VAL A 19 -4.02 1.21 7.31
C VAL A 19 -5.54 1.23 7.44
N GLN A 20 -6.19 0.11 7.75
CA GLN A 20 -7.64 0.07 7.98
C GLN A 20 -8.07 0.77 9.29
N SER A 21 -7.14 1.16 10.14
CA SER A 21 -7.41 1.95 11.34
C SER A 21 -7.26 3.45 11.08
N ARG A 22 -6.91 3.90 9.86
CA ARG A 22 -6.83 5.34 9.56
C ARG A 22 -8.17 6.04 9.79
N PHE A 23 -8.13 7.26 10.32
CA PHE A 23 -9.31 8.10 10.54
C PHE A 23 -10.21 8.31 9.30
N ASP A 24 -9.65 8.19 8.09
CA ASP A 24 -10.34 8.37 6.81
C ASP A 24 -10.77 7.05 6.13
N ARG A 25 -10.54 5.88 6.77
CA ARG A 25 -10.77 4.55 6.18
C ARG A 25 -12.20 4.31 5.69
N ASP A 26 -13.20 4.94 6.32
CA ASP A 26 -14.61 4.81 5.92
C ASP A 26 -14.93 5.51 4.58
N THR A 27 -13.95 6.19 3.96
CA THR A 27 -14.02 6.65 2.56
C THR A 27 -13.71 5.51 1.58
N TYR A 28 -12.96 4.50 2.02
CA TYR A 28 -12.33 3.48 1.17
C TYR A 28 -12.90 2.08 1.39
N VAL A 29 -13.23 1.74 2.63
CA VAL A 29 -13.73 0.43 3.05
C VAL A 29 -14.96 0.55 3.95
N ASP A 30 -15.74 -0.52 4.03
CA ASP A 30 -16.79 -0.75 5.03
C ASP A 30 -16.38 -1.96 5.90
N ILE A 31 -16.61 -1.87 7.21
CA ILE A 31 -16.28 -2.93 8.18
C ILE A 31 -17.57 -3.65 8.59
N ASP A 32 -17.64 -4.97 8.38
CA ASP A 32 -18.74 -5.79 8.87
C ASP A 32 -18.47 -6.27 10.30
N PHE A 33 -18.81 -5.42 11.27
CA PHE A 33 -18.72 -5.76 12.70
C PHE A 33 -19.59 -6.94 13.14
N ASN A 34 -20.57 -7.36 12.33
CA ASN A 34 -21.33 -8.57 12.60
C ASN A 34 -20.57 -9.83 12.21
N ASN A 35 -19.63 -9.71 11.27
CA ASN A 35 -18.75 -10.79 10.85
C ASN A 35 -17.38 -10.76 11.53
N ILE A 36 -17.16 -9.93 12.57
CA ILE A 36 -15.91 -9.92 13.34
C ILE A 36 -16.08 -10.74 14.63
N LEU A 37 -15.07 -11.52 14.99
CA LEU A 37 -14.98 -12.22 16.28
C LEU A 37 -15.20 -11.23 17.43
N SER A 38 -16.07 -11.57 18.40
CA SER A 38 -16.53 -10.60 19.41
C SER A 38 -15.40 -10.00 20.26
N GLY A 39 -14.31 -10.73 20.48
CA GLY A 39 -13.13 -10.26 21.22
C GLY A 39 -12.23 -9.32 20.42
N ASP A 40 -12.33 -9.34 19.08
CA ASP A 40 -11.37 -8.72 18.17
C ASP A 40 -11.88 -7.43 17.51
N LYS A 41 -13.09 -6.97 17.88
CA LYS A 41 -13.67 -5.74 17.30
C LYS A 41 -12.80 -4.50 17.49
N HIS A 42 -12.05 -4.44 18.59
CA HIS A 42 -11.13 -3.34 18.91
C HIS A 42 -9.97 -3.21 17.90
N ASN A 43 -9.62 -4.29 17.18
CA ASN A 43 -8.60 -4.24 16.12
C ASN A 43 -9.03 -3.40 14.91
N PHE A 44 -10.31 -3.01 14.84
CA PHE A 44 -10.90 -2.20 13.77
C PHE A 44 -11.25 -0.78 14.24
N ASP A 45 -10.81 -0.39 15.44
CA ASP A 45 -11.00 0.96 15.93
C ASP A 45 -10.24 1.97 15.04
N LEU A 46 -10.81 3.15 14.89
CA LEU A 46 -10.18 4.26 14.19
C LEU A 46 -9.12 4.88 15.10
N GLU A 47 -7.93 5.07 14.56
CA GLU A 47 -6.91 5.90 15.18
C GLU A 47 -7.26 7.38 15.00
N PRO A 48 -7.04 8.22 16.03
CA PRO A 48 -7.15 9.66 15.91
C PRO A 48 -6.29 10.16 14.77
N ALA A 49 -6.79 11.14 14.03
CA ALA A 49 -6.06 11.67 12.89
C ALA A 49 -4.65 12.12 13.33
N GLU A 50 -4.46 12.67 14.52
CA GLU A 50 -3.17 13.20 15.02
C GLU A 50 -2.10 12.10 15.17
N LYS A 51 -2.54 10.85 15.32
CA LYS A 51 -1.66 9.68 15.43
C LYS A 51 -1.38 9.02 14.08
N THR A 52 -2.09 9.40 13.02
CA THR A 52 -1.85 8.81 11.70
C THR A 52 -0.63 9.49 11.05
N THR A 53 0.52 8.82 11.10
CA THR A 53 1.77 9.24 10.45
C THR A 53 1.67 9.31 8.91
N LEU A 54 0.55 8.88 8.34
CA LEU A 54 0.27 8.76 6.91
C LEU A 54 -0.73 9.79 6.36
N ARG A 55 -1.04 10.89 7.09
CA ARG A 55 -2.03 11.89 6.64
C ARG A 55 -1.80 12.39 5.20
N ASP A 56 -0.55 12.58 4.81
CA ASP A 56 -0.17 13.09 3.48
C ASP A 56 0.19 11.98 2.48
N ILE A 57 -0.34 10.77 2.71
CA ILE A 57 -0.11 9.58 1.89
C ILE A 57 -1.47 8.96 1.52
N PRO A 58 -1.67 8.60 0.23
CA PRO A 58 -2.91 7.95 -0.21
C PRO A 58 -3.25 6.69 0.61
N TYR A 59 -4.54 6.38 0.72
CA TYR A 59 -4.99 5.11 1.28
C TYR A 59 -4.60 3.97 0.33
N GLU A 60 -3.70 3.09 0.77
CA GLU A 60 -3.18 2.01 -0.06
C GLU A 60 -3.65 0.65 0.47
N PHE A 61 -4.53 0.00 -0.29
CA PHE A 61 -5.04 -1.34 0.04
C PHE A 61 -3.92 -2.38 0.14
N GLY A 62 -2.93 -2.29 -0.76
CA GLY A 62 -1.80 -3.21 -0.83
C GLY A 62 -0.66 -2.92 0.13
N SER A 63 -0.81 -1.96 1.05
CA SER A 63 0.21 -1.69 2.08
C SER A 63 0.50 -2.95 2.90
N ASN A 64 1.75 -3.14 3.29
CA ASN A 64 2.13 -4.21 4.22
C ASN A 64 1.48 -4.02 5.60
N MET A 65 1.02 -2.82 5.92
CA MET A 65 0.32 -2.46 7.15
C MET A 65 -1.20 -2.52 7.03
N HIS A 66 -1.77 -2.93 5.89
CA HIS A 66 -3.22 -3.14 5.78
C HIS A 66 -3.58 -4.59 6.16
N TYR A 67 -4.67 -4.80 6.89
CA TYR A 67 -5.21 -6.16 7.12
C TYR A 67 -5.66 -6.83 5.83
N TYR A 68 -5.58 -8.15 5.81
CA TYR A 68 -6.25 -8.93 4.79
C TYR A 68 -7.76 -8.84 5.02
N HIS A 69 -8.53 -8.89 3.94
CA HIS A 69 -9.95 -8.56 4.03
C HIS A 69 -10.80 -9.55 4.84
N LYS A 70 -10.25 -10.72 5.20
CA LYS A 70 -10.89 -11.75 6.02
C LYS A 70 -10.30 -11.86 7.43
N ASP A 71 -9.34 -11.01 7.78
CA ASP A 71 -8.74 -11.07 9.11
C ASP A 71 -9.82 -10.92 10.19
N PHE A 72 -9.76 -11.77 11.22
CA PHE A 72 -10.70 -11.82 12.34
C PHE A 72 -12.17 -12.10 11.96
N ALA A 73 -12.43 -12.59 10.74
CA ALA A 73 -13.78 -12.94 10.30
C ALA A 73 -14.32 -14.15 11.09
N ARG A 74 -15.57 -14.06 11.56
CA ARG A 74 -16.30 -15.18 12.17
C ARG A 74 -16.70 -16.22 11.13
N ASP A 75 -17.16 -15.77 9.97
CA ASP A 75 -17.43 -16.58 8.79
C ASP A 75 -16.36 -16.27 7.74
N GLU A 76 -15.29 -17.07 7.69
CA GLU A 76 -14.15 -16.90 6.78
C GLU A 76 -14.53 -17.05 5.29
N SER A 77 -15.75 -17.51 4.97
CA SER A 77 -16.24 -17.47 3.59
C SER A 77 -16.53 -16.04 3.12
N LYS A 78 -16.66 -15.08 4.05
CA LYS A 78 -16.98 -13.67 3.79
C LYS A 78 -15.88 -12.74 4.33
N PRO A 79 -15.61 -11.62 3.64
CA PRO A 79 -14.78 -10.55 4.20
C PRO A 79 -15.33 -9.99 5.51
N ALA A 80 -14.44 -9.52 6.38
CA ALA A 80 -14.74 -8.57 7.45
C ALA A 80 -14.56 -7.11 6.97
N ILE A 81 -13.67 -6.89 5.98
CA ILE A 81 -13.40 -5.60 5.37
C ILE A 81 -13.83 -5.63 3.90
N TYR A 82 -14.75 -4.75 3.52
CA TYR A 82 -15.23 -4.63 2.15
C TYR A 82 -14.70 -3.35 1.51
N ALA A 83 -14.01 -3.45 0.38
CA ALA A 83 -13.68 -2.27 -0.42
C ALA A 83 -14.98 -1.66 -0.98
N LYS A 84 -15.11 -0.33 -0.88
CA LYS A 84 -16.29 0.37 -1.43
C LYS A 84 -16.42 0.17 -2.93
N PRO A 85 -17.60 0.38 -3.54
CA PRO A 85 -17.83 0.10 -4.96
C PRO A 85 -16.79 0.73 -5.90
N ALA A 86 -16.34 1.96 -5.61
CA ALA A 86 -15.31 2.65 -6.38
C ALA A 86 -13.93 1.95 -6.32
N TYR A 87 -13.67 1.15 -5.30
CA TYR A 87 -12.41 0.48 -4.98
C TYR A 87 -12.52 -1.04 -4.98
N LYS A 88 -13.67 -1.62 -5.40
CA LYS A 88 -13.94 -3.06 -5.36
C LYS A 88 -12.84 -3.91 -5.99
N VAL A 89 -12.15 -3.36 -6.99
CA VAL A 89 -11.04 -4.01 -7.67
C VAL A 89 -9.93 -4.41 -6.69
N TYR A 90 -9.67 -3.62 -5.65
CA TYR A 90 -8.62 -3.85 -4.65
C TYR A 90 -8.97 -4.86 -3.56
N GLN A 91 -10.18 -5.43 -3.55
CA GLN A 91 -10.67 -6.32 -2.49
C GLN A 91 -9.70 -7.47 -2.17
N GLU A 92 -9.25 -8.17 -3.21
CA GLU A 92 -8.36 -9.33 -3.09
C GLU A 92 -6.88 -8.93 -2.96
N GLY A 93 -6.57 -7.64 -3.14
CA GLY A 93 -5.21 -7.10 -3.07
C GLY A 93 -4.86 -6.49 -1.72
N MET A 94 -5.75 -6.58 -0.72
CA MET A 94 -5.47 -6.09 0.62
C MET A 94 -4.36 -6.90 1.30
N MET A 95 -3.51 -6.23 2.10
CA MET A 95 -2.34 -6.81 2.78
C MET A 95 -1.21 -7.24 1.83
N GLY A 96 -0.35 -6.29 1.50
CA GLY A 96 0.87 -6.56 0.74
C GLY A 96 1.85 -7.45 1.50
N ARG A 97 2.52 -8.35 0.77
CA ARG A 97 3.55 -9.23 1.36
C ARG A 97 4.86 -8.52 1.71
N LEU A 98 5.11 -7.35 1.13
CA LEU A 98 6.31 -6.56 1.31
C LEU A 98 5.92 -5.08 1.40
N PRO A 99 6.75 -4.24 2.05
CA PRO A 99 6.54 -2.81 2.06
C PRO A 99 6.43 -2.25 0.64
N THR A 100 5.41 -1.43 0.44
CA THR A 100 5.16 -0.74 -0.82
C THR A 100 5.98 0.55 -0.90
N PHE A 101 5.87 1.23 -2.04
CA PHE A 101 6.41 2.59 -2.19
C PHE A 101 5.86 3.54 -1.11
N TYR A 102 4.56 3.46 -0.80
CA TYR A 102 3.94 4.36 0.16
C TYR A 102 4.27 4.00 1.61
N ASP A 103 4.51 2.72 1.93
CA ASP A 103 5.05 2.31 3.23
C ASP A 103 6.45 2.94 3.45
N ILE A 104 7.32 2.85 2.44
CA ILE A 104 8.68 3.44 2.49
C ILE A 104 8.60 4.97 2.54
N LEU A 105 7.71 5.60 1.77
CA LEU A 105 7.49 7.04 1.79
C LEU A 105 7.02 7.51 3.18
N GLY A 106 6.14 6.75 3.83
CA GLY A 106 5.69 7.00 5.19
C GLY A 106 6.85 7.11 6.16
N VAL A 107 7.71 6.09 6.18
CA VAL A 107 8.90 6.07 7.05
C VAL A 107 9.84 7.23 6.72
N ASN A 108 10.12 7.48 5.43
CA ASN A 108 11.00 8.57 5.01
C ASN A 108 10.49 9.95 5.43
N LYS A 109 9.18 10.19 5.33
CA LYS A 109 8.55 11.44 5.80
C LYS A 109 8.61 11.53 7.32
N HIS A 110 8.27 10.46 8.03
CA HIS A 110 8.20 10.44 9.50
C HIS A 110 9.54 10.79 10.14
N PHE A 111 10.64 10.24 9.61
CA PHE A 111 11.99 10.50 10.13
C PHE A 111 12.74 11.62 9.38
N ASN A 112 12.07 12.35 8.49
CA ASN A 112 12.68 13.40 7.67
C ASN A 112 13.97 12.94 6.95
N CYS A 113 13.96 11.72 6.40
CA CYS A 113 15.12 11.10 5.77
C CYS A 113 15.65 11.90 4.57
N ALA A 114 14.82 12.73 3.95
CA ALA A 114 15.22 13.63 2.86
C ALA A 114 16.32 14.62 3.26
N ALA A 115 16.43 14.93 4.56
CA ALA A 115 17.50 15.79 5.09
C ALA A 115 18.91 15.20 4.91
N ASN A 116 19.03 13.89 4.64
CA ASN A 116 20.31 13.25 4.36
C ASN A 116 20.87 13.62 2.98
N CYS A 117 20.02 14.11 2.08
CA CYS A 117 20.43 14.51 0.74
C CYS A 117 20.82 15.99 0.68
N LYS A 118 22.11 16.24 0.38
CA LYS A 118 22.66 17.60 0.23
C LYS A 118 22.15 18.32 -1.02
N THR A 119 21.83 17.55 -2.05
CA THR A 119 21.26 18.03 -3.31
C THR A 119 19.81 17.62 -3.37
N SER A 120 18.97 18.46 -3.95
CA SER A 120 17.58 18.13 -4.26
C SER A 120 17.46 17.86 -5.76
N ILE A 121 16.77 16.78 -6.12
CA ILE A 121 16.48 16.47 -7.51
C ILE A 121 14.97 16.36 -7.73
N SER A 122 14.52 16.74 -8.92
CA SER A 122 13.13 16.49 -9.34
C SER A 122 12.97 15.05 -9.84
N CYS A 123 11.85 14.45 -9.46
CA CYS A 123 11.39 13.12 -9.86
C CYS A 123 10.04 13.23 -10.55
N SER A 124 9.79 12.38 -11.55
CA SER A 124 8.53 12.38 -12.31
C SER A 124 7.56 11.30 -11.81
N ASN A 125 6.31 11.37 -12.24
CA ASN A 125 5.29 10.33 -12.04
C ASN A 125 5.09 9.88 -10.58
N GLY A 126 5.16 10.82 -9.64
CA GLY A 126 4.99 10.55 -8.21
C GLY A 126 6.22 9.94 -7.53
N GLY A 127 7.34 9.80 -8.25
CA GLY A 127 8.62 9.43 -7.67
C GLY A 127 9.12 10.45 -6.64
N ILE A 128 9.95 9.99 -5.72
CA ILE A 128 10.64 10.80 -4.72
C ILE A 128 12.14 10.61 -4.82
N GLN A 129 12.93 11.54 -4.31
CA GLN A 129 14.37 11.35 -4.22
C GLN A 129 14.70 10.15 -3.33
N ASP A 130 15.55 9.25 -3.82
CA ASP A 130 16.02 8.11 -3.03
C ASP A 130 16.99 8.59 -1.95
N VAL A 131 16.64 8.35 -0.69
CA VAL A 131 17.42 8.77 0.48
C VAL A 131 18.69 7.95 0.68
N ASN A 132 18.77 6.76 0.05
CA ASN A 132 19.98 5.93 0.02
C ASN A 132 20.89 6.28 -1.17
N ASN A 133 20.34 6.91 -2.22
CA ASN A 133 21.09 7.37 -3.38
C ASN A 133 20.51 8.71 -3.90
N CYS A 134 21.00 9.80 -3.32
CA CYS A 134 20.51 11.16 -3.58
C CYS A 134 20.63 11.63 -5.04
N SER A 135 21.31 10.89 -5.92
CA SER A 135 21.40 11.20 -7.35
C SER A 135 20.26 10.60 -8.18
N LYS A 136 19.40 9.76 -7.58
CA LYS A 136 18.34 9.02 -8.27
C LYS A 136 17.00 9.12 -7.53
N CYS A 137 15.94 8.77 -8.24
CA CYS A 137 14.60 8.70 -7.70
C CYS A 137 14.24 7.26 -7.29
N LEU A 138 13.56 7.12 -6.16
CA LEU A 138 12.75 5.96 -5.84
C LEU A 138 11.41 6.11 -6.58
N CYS A 139 11.02 5.10 -7.33
CA CYS A 139 9.85 5.16 -8.20
C CYS A 139 8.67 4.35 -7.64
N PRO A 140 7.44 4.88 -7.72
CA PRO A 140 6.25 4.08 -7.48
C PRO A 140 6.13 2.99 -8.54
N LEU A 141 5.36 1.94 -8.25
CA LEU A 141 5.29 0.81 -9.16
C LEU A 141 4.74 1.23 -10.52
N GLY A 142 5.32 0.66 -11.57
CA GLY A 142 5.02 0.97 -12.96
C GLY A 142 5.95 2.02 -13.57
N TRP A 143 6.80 2.66 -12.77
CA TRP A 143 7.82 3.59 -13.22
C TRP A 143 9.23 3.15 -12.85
N ALA A 144 10.21 3.56 -13.64
CA ALA A 144 11.60 3.19 -13.52
C ALA A 144 12.54 4.27 -14.06
N GLY A 145 13.84 3.99 -13.91
CA GLY A 145 14.94 4.86 -14.31
C GLY A 145 15.22 5.94 -13.27
N ASP A 146 16.36 6.62 -13.42
CA ASP A 146 16.89 7.56 -12.42
C ASP A 146 15.97 8.75 -12.11
N LYS A 147 14.96 9.01 -12.95
CA LYS A 147 13.98 10.09 -12.83
C LYS A 147 12.51 9.61 -12.79
N CYS A 148 12.27 8.29 -12.77
CA CYS A 148 10.92 7.71 -12.86
C CYS A 148 10.15 8.09 -14.13
N THR A 149 10.86 8.30 -15.25
CA THR A 149 10.29 8.65 -16.56
C THR A 149 10.18 7.46 -17.50
N GLN A 150 10.70 6.29 -17.09
CA GLN A 150 10.74 5.08 -17.92
C GLN A 150 9.75 4.04 -17.39
N ILE A 151 9.39 3.08 -18.23
CA ILE A 151 8.66 1.88 -17.84
C ILE A 151 9.71 0.78 -17.52
N PRO A 152 9.52 -0.03 -16.46
CA PRO A 152 10.42 -1.15 -16.16
C PRO A 152 10.66 -2.06 -17.38
N ARG A 153 11.91 -2.46 -17.64
CA ARG A 153 12.28 -3.25 -18.84
C ARG A 153 11.91 -4.74 -18.75
N GLU A 154 11.62 -5.25 -17.55
CA GLU A 154 11.34 -6.68 -17.31
C GLU A 154 9.86 -7.01 -17.07
N SER A 155 8.95 -6.08 -17.35
CA SER A 155 7.53 -6.38 -17.27
C SER A 155 7.08 -7.11 -18.55
N ASN A 156 6.98 -8.44 -18.49
CA ASN A 156 6.01 -9.23 -19.30
C ASN A 156 4.55 -8.87 -18.92
N THR A 157 4.33 -7.62 -18.55
CA THR A 157 3.11 -7.06 -18.01
C THR A 157 2.87 -5.72 -18.66
N ARG A 158 1.79 -5.61 -19.44
CA ARG A 158 1.34 -4.30 -19.93
C ARG A 158 0.64 -3.59 -18.78
N LEU A 159 1.17 -2.43 -18.40
CA LEU A 159 0.46 -1.46 -17.58
C LEU A 159 -0.63 -0.84 -18.45
N SER A 160 -1.89 -1.22 -18.22
CA SER A 160 -3.02 -0.55 -18.86
C SER A 160 -3.47 0.60 -17.98
N THR A 161 -3.46 1.81 -18.52
CA THR A 161 -3.92 3.02 -17.83
C THR A 161 -5.35 3.34 -18.28
N THR A 162 -6.29 3.20 -17.37
CA THR A 162 -7.64 3.75 -17.53
C THR A 162 -8.05 4.44 -16.25
N SER A 163 -7.87 5.76 -16.21
CA SER A 163 -8.31 6.67 -15.15
C SER A 163 -7.72 6.38 -13.76
N SER A 164 -6.63 7.07 -13.41
CA SER A 164 -6.03 7.12 -12.06
C SER A 164 -5.67 5.77 -11.41
N ARG A 165 -5.60 4.67 -12.18
CA ARG A 165 -5.37 3.32 -11.69
C ARG A 165 -4.34 2.62 -12.57
N TYR A 166 -3.38 1.94 -11.95
CA TYR A 166 -2.43 1.08 -12.66
C TYR A 166 -2.87 -0.38 -12.52
N PHE A 167 -2.99 -1.07 -13.66
CA PHE A 167 -3.27 -2.50 -13.73
C PHE A 167 -2.06 -3.22 -14.28
N ILE A 168 -1.56 -4.24 -13.57
CA ILE A 168 -0.53 -5.15 -14.06
C ILE A 168 -1.23 -6.39 -14.64
N HIS A 169 -1.23 -6.51 -15.97
CA HIS A 169 -1.72 -7.70 -16.67
C HIS A 169 -0.57 -8.64 -17.02
N ASN A 170 -0.50 -9.84 -16.44
CA ASN A 170 0.49 -10.87 -16.83
C ASN A 170 0.14 -11.48 -18.19
N ILE A 171 1.09 -11.47 -19.16
CA ILE A 171 0.84 -11.91 -20.54
C ILE A 171 1.15 -13.42 -20.74
N ASN A 172 1.73 -14.11 -19.75
CA ASN A 172 2.29 -15.47 -19.92
C ASN A 172 1.60 -16.63 -19.18
N SER A 173 0.39 -16.50 -18.64
CA SER A 173 -0.35 -17.67 -18.14
C SER A 173 -1.48 -18.07 -19.09
N SER A 174 -1.30 -19.20 -19.78
CA SER A 174 -2.35 -19.97 -20.46
C SER A 174 -3.36 -20.61 -19.49
N SER A 175 -3.52 -20.05 -18.30
CA SER A 175 -4.56 -20.37 -17.33
C SER A 175 -4.86 -19.10 -16.51
N SER A 176 -6.13 -18.68 -16.55
CA SER A 176 -6.75 -17.58 -15.79
C SER A 176 -5.93 -16.29 -15.65
N SER A 177 -6.28 -15.27 -16.45
CA SER A 177 -5.78 -13.89 -16.32
C SER A 177 -5.97 -13.35 -14.90
N SER A 178 -4.94 -13.43 -14.07
CA SER A 178 -4.90 -12.78 -12.77
C SER A 178 -4.36 -11.37 -12.97
N SER A 179 -5.24 -10.37 -12.89
CA SER A 179 -4.83 -8.97 -12.92
C SER A 179 -4.38 -8.60 -11.52
N ILE A 180 -3.10 -8.28 -11.36
CA ILE A 180 -2.59 -7.70 -10.11
C ILE A 180 -2.80 -6.21 -10.24
N ILE A 181 -3.61 -5.64 -9.35
CA ILE A 181 -3.81 -4.19 -9.34
C ILE A 181 -2.75 -3.62 -8.43
N VAL A 182 -2.01 -2.65 -8.94
CA VAL A 182 -1.00 -2.01 -8.12
C VAL A 182 -1.20 -0.51 -8.13
N THR A 183 -1.06 0.10 -6.98
CA THR A 183 -1.03 1.56 -6.80
C THR A 183 0.36 1.97 -6.37
#